data_AF-A0A662PMI3-F1
#
_entry.id   AF-A0A662PMI3-F1
#
_cell.length_a   1.000
_cell.length_b   1.000
_cell.length_c   1.000
_cell.angle_alpha   90.00
_cell.angle_beta   90.00
_cell.angle_gamma   90.00
#
_symmetry.space_group_name_H-M   'P 1'
#
loop_
_entity.id
_entity.type
_entity.pdbx_description
1 polymer ?
#
loop_
_entity_poly.entity_id
_entity_poly.type
_entity_poly.pdbx_seq_one_letter_code
_entity_poly.pdbx_strand_id
1 'polypeptide(L)' 'MSVSESLEQWVPRTRVGRLVKEGKITSIEEIFERNMRIMEPEIVDFLVPDIKHEVLDIS' A
#
# COMPACT_ATOMS: atom_id res chain seq x y z
N MET A 1 -4.46 2.53 18.86
CA MET A 1 -3.56 1.55 18.23
C MET A 1 -2.77 2.30 17.20
N SER A 2 -1.45 2.17 17.22
CA SER A 2 -0.56 2.89 16.31
C SER A 2 -0.62 2.25 14.91
N VAL A 3 -0.65 3.05 13.83
CA VAL A 3 -0.76 2.57 12.43
C VAL A 3 0.38 1.57 12.07
N SER A 4 1.51 1.67 12.77
CA SER A 4 2.65 0.77 12.63
C SER A 4 2.38 -0.68 13.08
N GLU A 5 1.58 -0.91 14.12
CA GLU A 5 1.29 -2.28 14.61
C GLU A 5 0.43 -3.08 13.61
N SER A 6 -0.44 -2.42 12.85
CA SER A 6 -1.29 -3.07 11.83
C SER A 6 -0.49 -3.57 10.63
N LEU A 7 0.61 -2.90 10.26
CA LEU A 7 1.45 -3.30 9.12
C LEU A 7 2.30 -4.53 9.43
N GLU A 8 2.80 -4.67 10.66
CA GLU A 8 3.58 -5.85 11.08
C GLU A 8 2.73 -7.13 11.04
N GLN A 9 1.43 -7.02 11.37
CA GLN A 9 0.48 -8.14 11.36
C GLN A 9 -0.17 -8.40 9.99
N TRP A 10 0.06 -7.55 8.99
CA TRP A 10 -0.56 -7.70 7.68
C TRP A 10 -0.10 -9.00 7.00
N VAL A 11 -1.03 -9.94 6.77
CA VAL A 11 -0.77 -11.17 6.01
C VAL A 11 -1.30 -10.98 4.58
N PRO A 12 -0.42 -10.81 3.58
CA PRO A 12 -0.84 -10.49 2.23
C PRO A 12 -1.62 -11.64 1.60
N ARG A 13 -2.81 -11.32 1.07
CA ARG A 13 -3.70 -12.29 0.41
C ARG A 13 -3.44 -12.38 -1.08
N THR A 14 -2.90 -11.33 -1.67
CA THR A 14 -2.62 -11.23 -3.11
C THR A 14 -1.15 -11.50 -3.43
N ARG A 15 -0.87 -11.74 -4.71
CA ARG A 15 0.50 -11.83 -5.20
C ARG A 15 1.23 -10.49 -5.07
N VAL A 16 0.56 -9.36 -5.31
CA VAL A 16 1.16 -8.03 -5.18
C VAL A 16 1.54 -7.76 -3.73
N GLY A 17 0.63 -8.02 -2.78
CA GLY A 17 0.90 -7.86 -1.35
C GLY A 17 2.10 -8.70 -0.88
N ARG A 18 2.23 -9.94 -1.37
CA ARG A 18 3.41 -10.78 -1.07
C ARG A 18 4.70 -10.19 -1.61
N LEU A 19 4.70 -9.72 -2.86
CA LEU A 19 5.89 -9.10 -3.47
C LEU A 19 6.30 -7.80 -2.75
N VAL A 20 5.33 -7.01 -2.30
CA VAL A 20 5.57 -5.80 -1.50
C VAL A 20 6.14 -6.15 -0.13
N LYS A 21 5.54 -7.11 0.59
CA LYS A 21 6.04 -7.56 1.90
C LYS A 21 7.41 -8.23 1.84
N GLU A 22 7.71 -8.93 0.74
CA GLU A 22 9.03 -9.50 0.45
C GLU A 22 10.09 -8.43 0.06
N GLY A 23 9.69 -7.18 -0.18
CA GLY A 23 10.59 -6.10 -0.59
C GLY A 23 11.01 -6.15 -2.06
N LYS A 24 10.33 -6.95 -2.90
CA LYS A 24 10.57 -7.00 -4.36
C LYS A 24 9.95 -5.84 -5.11
N ILE A 25 8.89 -5.28 -4.56
CA ILE A 25 8.25 -4.05 -5.04
C ILE A 25 8.42 -3.03 -3.93
N THR A 26 9.11 -1.95 -4.23
CA THR A 26 9.44 -0.89 -3.25
C THR A 26 8.72 0.42 -3.52
N SER A 27 7.98 0.49 -4.64
CA SER A 27 7.30 1.70 -5.09
C SER A 27 5.92 1.37 -5.68
N ILE A 28 4.99 2.31 -5.56
CA ILE A 28 3.64 2.13 -6.12
C ILE A 28 3.66 2.30 -7.65
N GLU A 29 4.61 3.09 -8.15
CA GLU A 29 4.88 3.31 -9.58
C GLU A 29 5.20 2.00 -10.29
N GLU A 30 6.05 1.15 -9.70
CA GLU A 30 6.40 -0.17 -10.26
C GLU A 30 5.16 -1.09 -10.39
N ILE A 31 4.17 -0.94 -9.50
CA ILE A 31 2.90 -1.68 -9.58
C ILE A 31 2.11 -1.22 -10.81
N PHE A 32 2.03 0.10 -11.02
CA PHE A 32 1.34 0.68 -12.16
C PHE A 32 2.03 0.38 -13.49
N GLU A 33 3.36 0.49 -13.56
CA GLU A 33 4.16 0.16 -14.76
C GLU A 33 3.97 -1.29 -15.21
N ARG A 34 3.87 -2.21 -14.25
CA ARG A 34 3.62 -3.64 -14.52
C ARG A 34 2.16 -3.98 -14.73
N ASN A 35 1.29 -2.97 -14.80
CA ASN A 35 -0.15 -3.12 -15.00
C ASN A 35 -0.80 -4.05 -13.96
N MET A 36 -0.24 -4.09 -12.74
CA MET A 36 -0.72 -4.91 -11.63
C MET A 36 -1.82 -4.17 -10.87
N ARG A 37 -2.82 -4.90 -10.38
CA ARG A 37 -3.92 -4.32 -9.62
C ARG A 37 -3.62 -4.32 -8.13
N ILE A 38 -3.77 -3.16 -7.49
CA ILE A 38 -3.77 -3.02 -6.03
C ILE A 38 -5.16 -3.42 -5.53
N MET A 39 -5.22 -4.46 -4.71
CA MET A 39 -6.47 -4.99 -4.14
C MET A 39 -6.47 -5.05 -2.61
N GLU A 40 -5.36 -4.68 -1.99
CA GLU A 40 -5.18 -4.64 -0.54
C GLU A 40 -4.79 -3.21 -0.17
N PRO A 41 -5.56 -2.50 0.66
CA PRO A 41 -5.22 -1.13 1.08
C PRO A 41 -3.90 -1.07 1.84
N GLU A 42 -3.53 -2.13 2.55
CA GLU A 42 -2.29 -2.23 3.32
C GLU A 42 -1.04 -2.08 2.44
N ILE A 43 -1.14 -2.38 1.13
CA ILE A 43 -0.05 -2.12 0.16
C ILE A 43 0.25 -0.62 0.08
N VAL A 44 -0.79 0.22 0.06
CA VAL A 44 -0.65 1.67 -0.04
C VAL A 44 -0.07 2.22 1.24
N ASP A 45 -0.58 1.76 2.39
CA ASP A 45 -0.07 2.14 3.71
C ASP A 45 1.42 1.77 3.90
N PHE A 46 1.84 0.63 3.32
CA PHE A 46 3.23 0.17 3.39
C PHE A 46 4.17 0.96 2.47
N LEU A 47 3.74 1.26 1.25
CA LEU A 47 4.57 1.93 0.24
C LEU A 47 4.57 3.45 0.38
N VAL A 48 3.50 4.03 0.92
CA VAL A 48 3.31 5.48 1.06
C VAL A 48 2.80 5.81 2.47
N PRO A 49 3.65 5.69 3.51
CA PRO A 49 3.24 5.88 4.90
C PRO A 49 2.86 7.33 5.24
N ASP A 50 3.43 8.32 4.54
CA ASP A 50 3.21 9.76 4.80
C ASP A 50 2.20 10.39 3.83
N ILE A 51 1.17 9.62 3.43
CA ILE A 51 0.19 10.11 2.46
C ILE A 51 -0.64 11.26 3.06
N LYS A 52 -0.61 12.42 2.40
CA LYS A 52 -1.39 13.59 2.80
C LYS A 52 -2.79 13.52 2.22
N HIS A 53 -3.79 13.67 3.08
CA HIS A 53 -5.19 13.74 2.68
C HIS A 53 -5.65 15.20 2.79
N GLU A 54 -6.18 15.75 1.68
CA GLU A 54 -6.83 17.05 1.65
C GLU A 54 -8.29 16.84 1.26
N VAL A 55 -9.22 17.29 2.10
CA VAL A 55 -10.67 17.20 1.82
C VAL A 55 -11.09 18.51 1.17
N LEU A 56 -11.44 18.45 -0.12
CA LEU A 56 -12.00 19.57 -0.85
C LEU A 56 -13.52 19.50 -0.78
N ASP A 57 -14.15 20.48 -0.15
CA ASP A 57 -15.61 20.65 -0.19
C ASP A 57 -15.96 21.53 -1.39
N ILE A 58 -16.83 21.01 -2.25
CA ILE A 58 -17.35 21.72 -3.43
C ILE A 58 -18.86 21.88 -3.24
N SER A 59 -19.24 23.09 -2.83
CA SER A 59 -20.63 23.55 -2.68
C SER A 59 -21.25 23.97 -4.00
#